data_AF-A0A7C5ZSW7-F1
#
_entry.id   AF-A0A7C5ZSW7-F1
#
_cell.length_a   1.000
_cell.length_b   1.000
_cell.length_c   1.000
_cell.angle_alpha   90.00
_cell.angle_beta   90.00
_cell.angle_gamma   90.00
#
_symmetry.space_group_name_H-M   'P 1'
#
loop_
_entity.id
_entity.type
_entity.pdbx_description
1 polymer ?
#
loop_
_entity_poly.entity_id
_entity_poly.type
_entity_poly.pdbx_seq_one_letter_code
_entity_poly.pdbx_strand_id
1 'polypeptide(L)'
;MKGLKEPVVFISADTGSMPSLEELAKSKFLLENPNGICIAPPGLGPLAQFEKELGKDATKLQLTELCEGLPPIIAESLQLARETEMKIENNQIYPKMLDPTYKNLYGAEAGLKSVHFLGCPIASAVACALAKATGKIFLIQKDNVSPNGQTVEVWYRVIEVAT
;
A
#
# COMPACT_ATOMS: atom_id res chain seq x y z
N MET A 1 -7.35 -7.16 -12.65
CA MET A 1 -8.45 -6.18 -12.72
C MET A 1 -8.77 -5.91 -14.19
N LYS A 2 -10.02 -6.08 -14.65
CA LYS A 2 -10.40 -5.61 -16.00
C LYS A 2 -10.71 -4.12 -15.89
N GLY A 3 -9.89 -3.26 -16.50
CA GLY A 3 -10.14 -1.80 -16.60
C GLY A 3 -9.06 -0.92 -15.95
N LEU A 4 -8.62 -1.21 -14.73
CA LEU A 4 -7.51 -0.49 -14.07
C LEU A 4 -6.16 -1.01 -14.55
N LYS A 5 -5.43 -0.20 -15.34
CA LYS A 5 -4.06 -0.51 -15.77
C LYS A 5 -3.04 -0.37 -14.63
N GLU A 6 -3.25 0.61 -13.75
CA GLU A 6 -2.35 0.93 -12.64
C GLU A 6 -3.14 1.12 -11.33
N PRO A 7 -2.53 0.82 -10.18
CA PRO A 7 -3.12 1.12 -8.88
C PRO A 7 -3.37 2.62 -8.70
N VAL A 8 -4.49 2.95 -8.06
CA VAL A 8 -4.90 4.33 -7.75
C VAL A 8 -5.27 4.42 -6.28
N VAL A 9 -4.97 5.56 -5.64
CA VAL A 9 -5.44 5.85 -4.28
C VAL A 9 -6.68 6.72 -4.39
N PHE A 10 -7.74 6.33 -3.72
CA PHE A 10 -8.91 7.17 -3.48
C PHE A 10 -8.83 7.79 -2.09
N ILE A 11 -9.02 9.10 -2.02
CA ILE A 11 -9.13 9.87 -0.78
C ILE A 11 -10.52 10.47 -0.75
N SER A 12 -11.34 10.00 0.17
CA SER A 12 -12.70 10.50 0.36
C SER A 12 -12.68 11.92 0.92
N ALA A 13 -13.54 12.80 0.40
CA ALA A 13 -13.80 14.12 0.99
C ALA A 13 -14.70 14.01 2.23
N ASP A 14 -15.55 12.98 2.27
CA ASP A 14 -16.53 12.74 3.33
C ASP A 14 -16.26 11.41 4.06
N THR A 15 -16.95 11.14 5.17
CA THR A 15 -16.80 9.85 5.86
C THR A 15 -17.65 8.75 5.21
N GLY A 16 -17.00 7.72 4.67
CA GLY A 16 -17.58 6.36 4.72
C GLY A 16 -18.12 5.73 3.43
N SER A 17 -17.97 6.36 2.26
CA SER A 17 -18.32 5.71 0.98
C SER A 17 -17.10 5.48 0.10
N MET A 18 -16.97 4.25 -0.40
CA MET A 18 -15.91 3.87 -1.34
C MET A 18 -16.46 3.82 -2.77
N PRO A 19 -15.72 4.32 -3.77
CA PRO A 19 -16.12 4.18 -5.16
C PRO A 19 -16.12 2.72 -5.58
N SER A 20 -16.97 2.39 -6.55
CA SER A 20 -16.88 1.10 -7.23
C SER A 20 -15.57 0.99 -8.01
N LEU A 21 -15.14 -0.24 -8.31
CA LEU A 21 -13.98 -0.47 -9.18
C LEU A 21 -14.17 0.14 -10.58
N GLU A 22 -15.41 0.24 -11.05
CA GLU A 22 -15.75 0.86 -12.33
C GLU A 22 -15.53 2.37 -12.30
N GLU A 23 -15.92 3.06 -11.22
CA GLU A 23 -15.65 4.49 -11.06
C GLU A 23 -14.14 4.76 -10.95
N LEU A 24 -13.40 3.94 -10.19
CA LEU A 24 -11.94 4.04 -10.10
C LEU A 24 -11.25 3.83 -11.45
N ALA A 25 -11.78 2.94 -12.29
CA ALA A 25 -11.24 2.66 -13.62
C ALA A 25 -11.43 3.80 -14.63
N LYS A 26 -12.30 4.77 -14.35
CA LYS A 26 -12.43 5.98 -15.19
C LYS A 26 -11.24 6.93 -15.05
N SER A 27 -10.37 6.72 -14.05
CA SER A 27 -9.14 7.49 -13.82
C SER A 27 -9.37 9.01 -13.77
N LYS A 28 -10.55 9.44 -13.31
CA LYS A 28 -10.84 10.85 -13.07
C LYS A 28 -10.13 11.30 -11.81
N PHE A 29 -9.48 12.46 -11.84
CA PHE A 29 -8.87 13.04 -10.65
C PHE A 29 -9.91 13.38 -9.57
N LEU A 30 -11.08 13.90 -9.97
CA LEU A 30 -12.21 14.20 -9.10
C LEU A 30 -13.34 13.19 -9.31
N LEU A 31 -13.86 12.64 -8.22
CA LEU A 31 -15.07 11.83 -8.19
C LEU A 31 -16.15 12.58 -7.40
N GLU A 32 -17.37 12.57 -7.93
CA GLU A 32 -18.52 13.25 -7.31
C GLU A 32 -19.37 12.28 -6.48
N ASN A 33 -19.34 10.97 -6.80
CA ASN A 33 -20.10 9.95 -6.10
C ASN A 33 -19.31 8.62 -6.01
N PRO A 34 -18.66 8.35 -4.86
CA PRO A 34 -18.51 9.23 -3.70
C PRO A 34 -17.58 10.42 -3.98
N ASN A 35 -17.80 11.50 -3.22
CA ASN A 35 -17.02 12.72 -3.33
C ASN A 35 -15.58 12.49 -2.83
N GLY A 36 -14.59 12.79 -3.66
CA GLY A 36 -13.19 12.62 -3.31
C GLY A 36 -12.24 12.79 -4.48
N ILE A 37 -10.96 12.48 -4.23
CA ILE A 37 -9.92 12.54 -5.25
C ILE A 37 -9.26 11.19 -5.48
N CYS A 38 -8.89 10.95 -6.73
CA CYS A 38 -8.05 9.83 -7.13
C CYS A 38 -6.66 10.34 -7.49
N ILE A 39 -5.63 9.78 -6.86
CA ILE A 39 -4.24 10.15 -7.09
C ILE A 39 -3.37 8.93 -7.38
N ALA A 40 -2.24 9.17 -8.04
CA ALA A 40 -1.21 8.16 -8.16
C ALA A 40 -0.64 7.83 -6.76
N PRO A 41 -0.50 6.55 -6.39
CA PRO A 41 0.09 6.17 -5.11
C PRO A 41 1.57 6.56 -5.05
N PRO A 42 2.06 7.00 -3.87
CA PRO A 42 3.50 7.24 -3.69
C PRO A 42 4.35 5.96 -3.88
N GLY A 43 3.72 4.79 -3.79
CA GLY A 43 4.34 3.50 -4.01
C GLY A 43 4.41 3.00 -5.46
N LEU A 44 3.92 3.74 -6.45
CA LEU A 44 3.87 3.25 -7.83
C LEU A 44 5.27 2.95 -8.41
N GLY A 45 6.25 3.82 -8.12
CA GLY A 45 7.64 3.62 -8.52
C GLY A 45 8.30 2.40 -7.85
N PRO A 46 8.30 2.30 -6.51
CA PRO A 46 8.85 1.13 -5.82
C PRO A 46 8.15 -0.18 -6.19
N LEU A 47 6.83 -0.18 -6.45
CA LEU A 47 6.12 -1.34 -6.95
C LEU A 47 6.73 -1.87 -8.25
N ALA A 48 7.02 -1.00 -9.22
CA ALA A 48 7.64 -1.41 -10.47
C ALA A 48 9.02 -2.05 -10.25
N GLN A 49 9.78 -1.59 -9.25
CA GLN A 49 11.03 -2.24 -8.86
C GLN A 49 10.78 -3.60 -8.19
N PHE A 50 9.77 -3.71 -7.32
CA PHE A 50 9.41 -5.00 -6.72
C PHE A 50 9.06 -6.03 -7.79
N GLU A 51 8.23 -5.67 -8.77
CA GLU A 51 7.84 -6.57 -9.86
C GLU A 51 9.02 -6.95 -10.76
N LYS A 52 9.96 -6.03 -10.96
CA LYS A 52 11.21 -6.30 -11.68
C LYS A 52 12.07 -7.33 -10.96
N GLU A 53 12.28 -7.16 -9.65
CA GLU A 53 13.07 -8.09 -8.82
C GLU A 53 12.36 -9.45 -8.66
N LEU A 54 11.03 -9.48 -8.61
CA LEU A 54 10.23 -10.72 -8.61
C LEU A 54 10.22 -11.44 -9.97
N GLY A 55 10.60 -10.75 -11.05
CA GLY A 55 10.47 -11.22 -12.43
C GLY A 55 9.03 -11.48 -12.87
N LYS A 56 8.03 -10.97 -12.12
CA LYS A 56 6.60 -11.22 -12.32
C LYS A 56 5.80 -9.96 -11.99
N ASP A 57 4.78 -9.68 -12.80
CA ASP A 57 3.74 -8.71 -12.45
C ASP A 57 2.93 -9.23 -11.25
N ALA A 58 2.63 -8.36 -10.30
CA ALA A 58 1.93 -8.71 -9.07
C ALA A 58 0.54 -9.31 -9.32
N THR A 59 -0.12 -9.01 -10.44
CA THR A 59 -1.39 -9.65 -10.85
C THR A 59 -1.29 -11.16 -11.08
N LYS A 60 -0.07 -11.69 -11.20
CA LYS A 60 0.21 -13.11 -11.41
C LYS A 60 0.63 -13.85 -10.13
N LEU A 61 0.65 -13.16 -8.98
CA LEU A 61 1.09 -13.71 -7.71
C LEU A 61 -0.10 -13.99 -6.79
N GLN A 62 -0.02 -15.08 -6.05
CA GLN A 62 -0.88 -15.31 -4.89
C GLN A 62 -0.43 -14.44 -3.71
N LEU A 63 -1.35 -14.19 -2.77
CA LEU A 63 -1.07 -13.36 -1.61
C LEU A 63 0.10 -13.90 -0.76
N THR A 64 0.18 -15.22 -0.61
CA THR A 64 1.26 -15.90 0.12
C THR A 64 2.61 -15.72 -0.58
N GLU A 65 2.67 -15.97 -1.90
CA GLU A 65 3.88 -15.76 -2.70
C GLU A 65 4.36 -14.31 -2.61
N LEU A 66 3.43 -13.34 -2.60
CA LEU A 66 3.77 -11.93 -2.45
C LEU A 66 4.35 -11.63 -1.06
N CYS A 67 3.73 -12.13 0.01
CA CYS A 67 4.18 -11.90 1.38
C CYS A 67 5.51 -12.61 1.70
N GLU A 68 5.82 -13.70 1.00
CA GLU A 68 7.11 -14.39 1.10
C GLU A 68 8.19 -13.69 0.25
N GLY A 69 7.83 -13.17 -0.93
CA GLY A 69 8.78 -12.59 -1.88
C GLY A 69 9.16 -11.12 -1.64
N LEU A 70 8.25 -10.30 -1.10
CA LEU A 70 8.53 -8.87 -0.87
C LEU A 70 9.57 -8.60 0.23
N PRO A 71 9.58 -9.28 1.39
CA PRO A 71 10.54 -9.00 2.44
C PRO A 71 12.02 -9.03 2.01
N PRO A 72 12.54 -10.08 1.35
CA PRO A 72 13.93 -10.08 0.89
C PRO A 72 14.20 -9.02 -0.18
N ILE A 73 13.22 -8.68 -1.03
CA ILE A 73 13.39 -7.62 -2.03
C ILE A 73 13.55 -6.25 -1.37
N ILE A 74 12.73 -5.96 -0.35
CA ILE A 74 12.77 -4.70 0.38
C ILE A 74 14.07 -4.60 1.18
N ALA A 75 14.46 -5.66 1.89
CA ALA A 75 15.60 -5.62 2.80
C ALA A 75 16.96 -5.80 2.10
N GLU A 76 17.04 -6.71 1.12
CA GLU A 76 18.32 -7.18 0.56
C GLU A 76 18.54 -6.63 -0.86
N SER A 77 17.58 -6.85 -1.78
CA SER A 77 17.75 -6.44 -3.19
C SER A 77 17.77 -4.93 -3.36
N LEU A 78 16.84 -4.24 -2.70
CA LEU A 78 16.66 -2.78 -2.84
C LEU A 78 17.17 -1.99 -1.63
N GLN A 79 17.49 -2.66 -0.52
CA GLN A 79 18.06 -2.04 0.69
C GLN A 79 17.22 -0.87 1.22
N LEU A 80 15.90 -1.00 1.15
CA LEU A 80 14.92 0.01 1.56
C LEU A 80 14.56 -0.08 3.06
N ALA A 81 14.95 -1.18 3.70
CA ALA A 81 14.91 -1.38 5.13
C ALA A 81 16.04 -2.33 5.51
N ARG A 82 16.44 -2.35 6.79
CA ARG A 82 17.45 -3.29 7.28
C ARG A 82 16.89 -4.71 7.38
N GLU A 83 15.68 -4.83 7.91
CA GLU A 83 14.94 -6.09 8.00
C GLU A 83 13.50 -5.82 7.62
N THR A 84 12.84 -6.79 7.00
CA THR A 84 11.41 -6.73 6.71
C THR A 84 10.80 -8.09 6.97
N GLU A 85 9.62 -8.10 7.58
CA GLU A 85 8.77 -9.28 7.74
C GLU A 85 7.37 -8.93 7.25
N MET A 86 6.65 -9.91 6.70
CA MET A 86 5.24 -9.78 6.36
C MET A 86 4.46 -10.96 6.94
N LYS A 87 3.35 -10.67 7.62
CA LYS A 87 2.45 -11.68 8.18
C LYS A 87 1.03 -11.50 7.67
N ILE A 88 0.32 -12.62 7.55
CA ILE A 88 -1.11 -12.67 7.25
C ILE A 88 -1.81 -13.24 8.48
N GLU A 89 -2.60 -12.42 9.16
CA GLU A 89 -3.35 -12.81 10.36
C GLU A 89 -4.77 -12.26 10.28
N ASN A 90 -5.80 -13.09 10.48
CA ASN A 90 -7.21 -12.65 10.52
C ASN A 90 -7.65 -11.76 9.33
N ASN A 91 -7.25 -12.09 8.11
CA ASN A 91 -7.46 -11.28 6.89
C ASN A 91 -6.82 -9.87 6.91
N GLN A 92 -5.88 -9.62 7.81
CA GLN A 92 -5.01 -8.45 7.80
C GLN A 92 -3.62 -8.84 7.32
N ILE A 93 -3.01 -7.93 6.56
CA ILE A 93 -1.61 -8.05 6.16
C ILE A 93 -0.81 -7.01 6.91
N TYR A 94 0.30 -7.44 7.49
CA TYR A 94 1.13 -6.63 8.36
C TYR A 94 2.60 -6.74 7.93
N PRO A 95 3.17 -5.73 7.26
CA PRO A 95 4.61 -5.56 7.19
C PRO A 95 5.16 -4.92 8.47
N LYS A 96 6.28 -5.46 8.93
CA LYS A 96 7.15 -4.87 9.93
C LYS A 96 8.49 -4.57 9.28
N MET A 97 8.94 -3.33 9.35
CA MET A 97 10.20 -2.89 8.76
C MET A 97 11.10 -2.30 9.83
N LEU A 98 12.32 -2.83 9.94
CA LEU A 98 13.38 -2.26 10.77
C LEU A 98 14.21 -1.29 9.94
N ASP A 99 14.39 -0.09 10.48
CA ASP A 99 15.17 0.99 9.92
C ASP A 99 14.85 1.31 8.44
N PRO A 100 13.56 1.49 8.05
CA PRO A 100 13.23 1.78 6.66
C PRO A 100 13.74 3.17 6.23
N THR A 101 14.15 3.31 4.97
CA THR A 101 14.67 4.57 4.39
C THR A 101 13.74 5.76 4.62
N TYR A 102 12.42 5.52 4.65
CA TYR A 102 11.41 6.56 4.81
C TYR A 102 10.85 6.70 6.23
N LYS A 103 11.52 6.13 7.26
CA LYS A 103 11.06 6.19 8.66
C LYS A 103 10.77 7.63 9.14
N ASN A 104 11.57 8.59 8.69
CA ASN A 104 11.45 10.00 9.10
C ASN A 104 10.12 10.64 8.65
N LEU A 105 9.45 10.09 7.63
CA LEU A 105 8.13 10.59 7.20
C LEU A 105 7.05 10.39 8.28
N TYR A 106 7.23 9.39 9.16
CA TYR A 106 6.30 9.10 10.26
C TYR A 106 6.68 9.82 11.57
N GLY A 107 7.81 10.53 11.61
CA GLY A 107 8.26 11.23 12.80
C GLY A 107 7.33 12.40 13.15
N ALA A 108 7.08 12.63 14.44
CA ALA A 108 6.24 13.72 14.93
C ALA A 108 6.72 15.10 14.43
N GLU A 109 8.04 15.27 14.27
CA GLU A 109 8.66 16.50 13.74
C GLU A 109 8.24 16.81 12.30
N ALA A 110 7.95 15.79 11.50
CA ALA A 110 7.52 15.98 10.11
C ALA A 110 6.07 16.51 10.02
N GLY A 111 5.22 16.21 11.02
CA GLY A 111 3.83 16.66 11.07
C GLY A 111 2.95 16.18 9.90
N LEU A 112 3.40 15.17 9.14
CA LEU A 112 2.78 14.73 7.90
C LEU A 112 1.59 13.79 8.17
N LYS A 113 0.38 14.35 8.28
CA LYS A 113 -0.83 13.54 8.45
C LYS A 113 -1.07 12.54 7.30
N SER A 114 -0.60 12.87 6.09
CA SER A 114 -0.80 12.09 4.88
C SER A 114 -0.09 10.74 4.89
N VAL A 115 1.04 10.62 5.59
CA VAL A 115 1.80 9.36 5.63
C VAL A 115 0.97 8.23 6.28
N HIS A 116 0.09 8.58 7.21
CA HIS A 116 -0.70 7.62 7.97
C HIS A 116 -1.87 7.01 7.19
N PHE A 117 -2.32 7.66 6.11
CA PHE A 117 -3.40 7.16 5.26
C PHE A 117 -2.99 6.86 3.81
N LEU A 118 -1.88 7.42 3.32
CA LEU A 118 -1.30 7.09 2.00
C LEU A 118 -0.16 6.06 2.09
N GLY A 119 0.48 5.96 3.25
CA GLY A 119 1.72 5.24 3.44
C GLY A 119 2.93 6.02 2.91
N CYS A 120 4.11 5.73 3.46
CA CYS A 120 5.37 6.07 2.80
C CYS A 120 5.51 5.30 1.47
N PRO A 121 6.50 5.61 0.60
CA PRO A 121 6.67 4.91 -0.66
C PRO A 121 6.74 3.38 -0.55
N ILE A 122 7.36 2.83 0.50
CA ILE A 122 7.40 1.37 0.72
C ILE A 122 6.02 0.83 1.10
N ALA A 123 5.37 1.42 2.11
CA ALA A 123 4.05 0.99 2.58
C ALA A 123 2.99 1.09 1.47
N SER A 124 2.99 2.22 0.74
CA SER A 124 2.12 2.41 -0.41
C SER A 124 2.38 1.38 -1.51
N ALA A 125 3.64 1.00 -1.75
CA ALA A 125 3.97 -0.02 -2.75
C ALA A 125 3.48 -1.42 -2.34
N VAL A 126 3.57 -1.75 -1.05
CA VAL A 126 2.98 -2.98 -0.50
C VAL A 126 1.46 -2.95 -0.70
N ALA A 127 0.76 -1.87 -0.38
CA ALA A 127 -0.68 -1.73 -0.62
C ALA A 127 -1.04 -1.92 -2.11
N CYS A 128 -0.24 -1.34 -3.01
CA CYS A 128 -0.43 -1.48 -4.45
C CYS A 128 -0.23 -2.93 -4.92
N ALA A 129 0.80 -3.61 -4.43
CA ALA A 129 1.08 -5.01 -4.76
C ALA A 129 -0.06 -5.92 -4.29
N LEU A 130 -0.55 -5.71 -3.06
CA LEU A 130 -1.71 -6.42 -2.50
C LEU A 130 -2.97 -6.21 -3.35
N ALA A 131 -3.25 -4.96 -3.76
CA ALA A 131 -4.37 -4.63 -4.62
C ALA A 131 -4.25 -5.28 -6.00
N LYS A 132 -3.07 -5.25 -6.63
CA LYS A 132 -2.82 -5.91 -7.93
C LYS A 132 -3.00 -7.43 -7.84
N ALA A 133 -2.42 -8.07 -6.84
CA ALA A 133 -2.44 -9.52 -6.67
C ALA A 133 -3.86 -10.07 -6.42
N THR A 134 -4.69 -9.32 -5.70
CA THR A 134 -6.02 -9.80 -5.31
C THR A 134 -7.16 -9.21 -6.12
N GLY A 135 -6.94 -8.08 -6.80
CA GLY A 135 -8.00 -7.30 -7.44
C GLY A 135 -8.98 -6.65 -6.45
N LYS A 136 -8.60 -6.54 -5.16
CA LYS A 136 -9.43 -5.97 -4.10
C LYS A 136 -8.94 -4.58 -3.68
N ILE A 137 -9.80 -3.84 -3.00
CA ILE A 137 -9.47 -2.53 -2.40
C ILE A 137 -8.84 -2.77 -1.02
N PHE A 138 -7.74 -2.08 -0.74
CA PHE A 138 -7.08 -2.10 0.56
C PHE A 138 -7.10 -0.72 1.21
N LEU A 139 -7.28 -0.73 2.52
CA LEU A 139 -7.15 0.42 3.41
C LEU A 139 -5.89 0.25 4.27
N ILE A 140 -5.11 1.32 4.39
CA ILE A 140 -4.13 1.45 5.48
C ILE A 140 -4.94 1.76 6.75
N GLN A 141 -5.12 0.75 7.59
CA GLN A 141 -5.97 0.85 8.77
C GLN A 141 -5.29 1.65 9.88
N LYS A 142 -3.98 1.43 10.04
CA LYS A 142 -3.12 2.14 10.98
C LYS A 142 -1.66 1.87 10.63
N ASP A 143 -0.79 2.71 11.17
CA ASP A 143 0.63 2.46 11.32
C ASP A 143 1.05 2.61 12.79
N ASN A 144 2.23 2.12 13.11
CA ASN A 144 2.88 2.31 14.40
C ASN A 144 4.38 2.50 14.18
N VAL A 145 4.97 3.41 14.96
CA VAL A 145 6.41 3.64 14.97
C VAL A 145 6.92 3.37 16.38
N SER A 146 7.99 2.59 16.51
CA SER A 146 8.60 2.34 17.81
C SER A 146 9.07 3.65 18.47
N PRO A 147 9.19 3.71 19.82
CA PRO A 147 9.60 4.94 20.51
C PRO A 147 10.95 5.50 20.07
N ASN A 148 11.85 4.63 19.60
CA ASN A 148 13.17 5.02 19.06
C ASN A 148 13.14 5.40 17.57
N GLY A 149 11.97 5.42 16.92
CA GLY A 149 11.80 5.77 15.52
C GLY A 149 12.32 4.74 14.52
N GLN A 150 12.81 3.58 14.97
CA GLN A 150 13.52 2.62 14.11
C GLN A 150 12.59 1.63 13.42
N THR A 151 11.52 1.20 14.06
CA THR A 151 10.62 0.18 13.51
C THR A 151 9.34 0.86 13.04
N VAL A 152 8.95 0.59 11.80
CA VAL A 152 7.65 1.00 11.23
C VAL A 152 6.83 -0.25 10.96
N GLU A 153 5.60 -0.22 11.45
CA GLU A 153 4.60 -1.27 11.31
C GLU A 153 3.38 -0.70 10.59
N VAL A 154 2.80 -1.43 9.65
CA VAL A 154 1.61 -0.98 8.92
C VAL A 154 0.59 -2.12 8.87
N TRP A 155 -0.69 -1.81 9.02
CA TRP A 155 -1.77 -2.80 8.94
C TRP A 155 -2.67 -2.49 7.75
N TYR A 156 -2.79 -3.44 6.83
CA TYR A 156 -3.71 -3.35 5.70
C TYR A 156 -4.95 -4.20 5.95
N ARG A 157 -6.09 -3.65 5.55
CA ARG A 157 -7.38 -4.34 5.58
C ARG A 157 -8.03 -4.30 4.21
N VAL A 158 -8.60 -5.42 3.79
CA VAL A 158 -9.47 -5.49 2.60
C VAL A 158 -10.78 -4.77 2.90
N ILE A 159 -11.22 -3.91 1.98
CA ILE A 159 -12.57 -3.35 1.99
C ILE A 159 -13.44 -4.16 1.02
N GLU A 160 -14.57 -4.65 1.53
CA GLU A 160 -15.65 -5.19 0.71
C GLU A 160 -16.50 -4.02 0.21
N VAL A 161 -16.55 -3.84 -1.11
CA VAL A 161 -17.44 -2.85 -1.72
C VAL A 161 -18.77 -3.55 -1.97
N ALA A 162 -19.88 -2.94 -1.55
CA ALA A 162 -21.20 -3.42 -1.91
C ALA A 162 -21.32 -3.42 -3.45
N THR A 163 -21.59 -4.60 -4.01
CA THR A 163 -21.86 -4.79 -5.44
C THR A 163 -23.20 -4.24 -5.85
#